data_AF-A0A661YZ81-F1
#
_entry.id   AF-A0A661YZ81-F1
#
_cell.length_a   1.000
_cell.length_b   1.000
_cell.length_c   1.000
_cell.angle_alpha   90.00
_cell.angle_beta   90.00
_cell.angle_gamma   90.00
#
_symmetry.space_group_name_H-M   'P 1'
#
loop_
_entity.id
_entity.type
_entity.pdbx_description
1 polymer ?
#
loop_
_entity_poly.entity_id
_entity_poly.type
_entity_poly.pdbx_seq_one_letter_code
_entity_poly.pdbx_strand_id
1 'polypeptide(L)'
;MDTELDYLGNGFKNIKINLPNDIDGEQHATLIYRKANTDSNKAVLYVHGFIDYFYQTELADKFNEWGYNFYAVDLRKYGRSLMPHQHPNFISDIKDYFVEFDKSIEIIKSQNNS
;
A
#
# COMPACT_ATOMS: atom_id res chain seq x y z
N MET A 1 -13.84 -5.83 1.09
CA MET A 1 -12.79 -5.11 0.35
C MET A 1 -12.33 -6.03 -0.73
N ASP A 2 -12.41 -5.58 -1.97
CA ASP A 2 -12.04 -6.43 -3.11
C ASP A 2 -10.52 -6.49 -3.20
N THR A 3 -10.01 -7.71 -3.17
CA THR A 3 -8.58 -8.01 -3.27
C THR A 3 -8.30 -8.53 -4.67
N GLU A 4 -7.30 -7.96 -5.33
CA GLU A 4 -6.92 -8.34 -6.68
C GLU A 4 -5.49 -8.86 -6.71
N LEU A 5 -5.15 -9.62 -7.75
CA LEU A 5 -3.75 -10.00 -7.99
C LEU A 5 -2.98 -8.78 -8.47
N ASP A 6 -1.77 -8.59 -7.93
CA ASP A 6 -0.91 -7.51 -8.37
C ASP A 6 -0.06 -7.93 -9.58
N TYR A 7 0.29 -6.98 -10.45
CA TYR A 7 1.13 -7.25 -11.61
C TYR A 7 2.55 -7.71 -11.24
N LEU A 8 2.99 -7.48 -9.99
CA LEU A 8 4.26 -7.99 -9.46
C LEU A 8 4.32 -9.53 -9.46
N GLY A 9 3.18 -10.23 -9.56
CA GLY A 9 3.13 -11.69 -9.57
C GLY A 9 3.54 -12.29 -8.22
N ASN A 10 4.01 -13.54 -8.21
CA ASN A 10 4.61 -14.19 -7.04
C ASN A 10 3.78 -14.10 -5.75
N GLY A 11 2.45 -14.17 -5.86
CA GLY A 11 1.52 -14.13 -4.73
C GLY A 11 1.23 -12.73 -4.17
N PHE A 12 1.78 -11.67 -4.76
CA PHE A 12 1.38 -10.30 -4.43
C PHE A 12 -0.09 -10.05 -4.80
N LYS A 13 -0.76 -9.36 -3.89
CA LYS A 13 -2.13 -8.91 -4.04
C LYS A 13 -2.20 -7.43 -3.72
N ASN A 14 -3.22 -6.75 -4.21
CA ASN A 14 -3.48 -5.37 -3.83
C ASN A 14 -4.94 -5.16 -3.39
N ILE A 15 -5.13 -4.08 -2.62
CA ILE A 15 -6.42 -3.62 -2.12
C ILE A 15 -6.51 -2.13 -2.42
N LYS A 16 -7.55 -1.71 -3.16
CA LYS A 16 -7.87 -0.30 -3.37
C LYS A 16 -8.45 0.30 -2.09
N ILE A 17 -7.87 1.40 -1.62
CA ILE A 17 -8.33 2.19 -0.48
C ILE A 17 -8.94 3.48 -1.02
N ASN A 18 -10.27 3.61 -0.93
CA ASN A 18 -10.95 4.85 -1.32
C ASN A 18 -10.65 5.97 -0.31
N LEU A 19 -10.33 7.15 -0.81
CA LEU A 19 -9.98 8.33 -0.02
C LEU A 19 -10.96 9.48 -0.30
N PRO A 20 -11.04 10.48 0.60
CA PRO A 20 -11.77 11.71 0.30
C PRO A 20 -11.22 12.39 -0.97
N ASN A 21 -12.11 12.99 -1.75
CA ASN A 21 -11.74 13.78 -2.91
C ASN A 21 -10.91 15.01 -2.51
N ASP A 22 -10.06 15.48 -3.42
CA ASP A 22 -9.37 16.77 -3.30
C ASP A 22 -9.65 17.66 -4.52
N ILE A 23 -8.81 18.68 -4.74
CA ILE A 23 -8.94 19.61 -5.88
C ILE A 23 -8.89 18.94 -7.25
N ASP A 24 -8.23 17.79 -7.36
CA ASP A 24 -8.15 16.99 -8.60
C ASP A 24 -9.33 16.02 -8.71
N GLY A 25 -10.19 15.90 -7.69
CA GLY A 25 -11.35 15.00 -7.69
C GLY A 25 -11.09 13.71 -6.93
N GLU A 26 -11.54 12.58 -7.49
CA GLU A 26 -11.46 11.24 -6.86
C GLU A 26 -10.03 10.89 -6.47
N GLN A 27 -9.86 10.25 -5.30
CA GLN A 27 -8.56 9.80 -4.79
C GLN A 27 -8.64 8.36 -4.31
N HIS A 28 -7.56 7.61 -4.52
CA HIS A 28 -7.35 6.32 -3.85
C HIS A 28 -5.88 6.13 -3.49
N ALA A 29 -5.65 5.24 -2.53
CA ALA A 29 -4.36 4.61 -2.30
C ALA A 29 -4.46 3.12 -2.62
N THR A 30 -3.32 2.48 -2.82
CA THR A 30 -3.26 1.05 -3.12
C THR A 30 -2.37 0.37 -2.10
N LEU A 31 -2.94 -0.55 -1.32
CA LEU A 31 -2.18 -1.38 -0.38
C LEU A 31 -1.81 -2.69 -1.06
N ILE A 32 -0.52 -2.87 -1.32
CA ILE A 32 0.08 -4.09 -1.86
C ILE A 32 0.50 -4.96 -0.69
N TYR A 33 0.29 -6.27 -0.76
CA TYR A 33 0.73 -7.17 0.29
C TYR A 33 1.05 -8.58 -0.21
N ARG A 34 1.91 -9.26 0.57
CA ARG A 34 2.20 -10.68 0.42
C ARG A 34 2.51 -11.28 1.79
N LYS A 35 1.82 -12.38 2.11
CA LYS A 35 2.01 -13.09 3.38
C LYS A 35 3.37 -13.80 3.41
N ALA A 36 3.91 -14.00 4.61
CA ALA A 36 5.08 -14.82 4.82
C ALA A 36 4.81 -16.28 4.41
N ASN A 37 5.88 -17.03 4.14
CA ASN A 37 5.79 -18.46 3.81
C ASN A 37 5.41 -19.35 5.01
N THR A 38 5.42 -18.78 6.21
CA THR A 38 5.02 -19.43 7.46
C THR A 38 3.86 -18.65 8.08
N ASP A 39 3.06 -19.33 8.91
CA ASP A 39 2.01 -18.65 9.67
C ASP A 39 2.62 -17.61 10.59
N SER A 40 2.29 -16.34 10.33
CA SER A 40 2.76 -15.20 11.08
C SER A 40 1.63 -14.22 11.33
N ASN A 41 1.68 -13.60 12.51
CA ASN A 41 0.86 -12.45 12.88
C ASN A 41 1.68 -11.15 12.91
N LYS A 42 2.93 -11.12 12.45
CA LYS A 42 3.74 -9.89 12.44
C LYS A 42 3.64 -9.23 11.08
N ALA A 43 3.39 -7.92 11.05
CA ALA A 43 3.39 -7.17 9.79
C ALA A 43 4.49 -6.12 9.74
N VAL A 44 4.91 -5.79 8.51
CA VAL A 44 5.67 -4.58 8.21
C VAL A 44 4.92 -3.80 7.14
N LEU A 45 4.80 -2.48 7.32
CA LEU A 45 4.26 -1.56 6.33
C LEU A 45 5.40 -0.72 5.77
N TYR A 46 5.70 -0.90 4.50
CA TYR A 46 6.62 -0.08 3.73
C TYR A 46 5.92 1.15 3.17
N VAL A 47 6.57 2.30 3.30
CA VAL A 47 6.12 3.59 2.73
C VAL A 47 7.22 4.07 1.80
N HIS A 48 6.86 4.35 0.54
CA HIS A 48 7.82 4.78 -0.48
C HIS A 48 8.26 6.24 -0.30
N GLY A 49 9.34 6.61 -0.98
CA GLY A 49 9.81 8.00 -1.07
C GLY A 49 9.11 8.82 -2.17
N PHE A 50 9.48 10.09 -2.32
CA PHE A 50 8.76 11.07 -3.16
C PHE A 50 8.71 10.78 -4.67
N ILE A 51 9.70 10.12 -5.27
CA ILE A 51 9.68 9.81 -6.71
C ILE A 51 9.73 8.30 -6.91
N ASP A 52 8.98 7.59 -6.07
CA ASP A 52 9.00 6.15 -6.02
C ASP A 52 7.60 5.60 -5.72
N TYR A 53 7.44 4.30 -5.87
CA TYR A 53 6.31 3.51 -5.42
C TYR A 53 6.79 2.06 -5.23
N PHE A 54 6.01 1.17 -4.62
CA PHE A 54 6.53 -0.17 -4.36
C PHE A 54 6.66 -1.02 -5.65
N TYR A 55 7.90 -1.32 -6.03
CA TYR A 55 8.26 -2.29 -7.07
C TYR A 55 9.43 -3.23 -6.70
N GLN A 56 10.11 -2.97 -5.57
CA GLN A 56 11.30 -3.70 -5.14
C GLN A 56 10.92 -4.98 -4.36
N THR A 57 10.57 -6.06 -5.08
CA THR A 57 10.05 -7.29 -4.45
C THR A 57 11.06 -8.01 -3.56
N GLU A 58 12.35 -7.81 -3.79
CA GLU A 58 13.43 -8.42 -2.97
C GLU A 58 13.35 -8.01 -1.50
N LEU A 59 12.92 -6.77 -1.21
CA LEU A 59 12.72 -6.31 0.16
C LEU A 59 11.60 -7.10 0.86
N ALA A 60 10.51 -7.34 0.15
CA ALA A 60 9.42 -8.17 0.65
C ALA A 60 9.85 -9.62 0.83
N ASP A 61 10.68 -10.14 -0.08
CA ASP A 61 11.26 -11.49 0.05
C ASP A 61 12.02 -11.62 1.39
N LYS A 62 12.87 -10.63 1.72
CA LYS A 62 13.62 -10.64 3.00
C LYS A 62 12.73 -10.56 4.24
N PHE A 63 11.72 -9.70 4.23
CA PHE A 63 10.78 -9.64 5.37
C PHE A 63 9.94 -10.92 5.49
N ASN A 64 9.51 -11.51 4.38
CA ASN A 64 8.79 -12.77 4.40
C ASN A 64 9.69 -13.94 4.88
N GLU A 65 10.98 -13.96 4.51
CA GLU A 65 11.98 -14.90 5.06
C GLU A 65 12.13 -14.74 6.58
N TRP A 66 12.05 -13.51 7.11
CA TRP A 66 12.10 -13.22 8.54
C TRP A 66 10.76 -13.42 9.27
N GLY A 67 9.73 -13.91 8.57
CA GLY A 67 8.42 -14.21 9.14
C GLY A 67 7.54 -12.99 9.35
N TYR A 68 7.69 -11.93 8.54
CA TYR A 68 6.74 -10.80 8.51
C TYR A 68 5.83 -10.92 7.29
N ASN A 69 4.52 -10.71 7.49
CA ASN A 69 3.61 -10.40 6.40
C ASN A 69 3.97 -9.00 5.88
N PHE A 70 4.29 -8.90 4.59
CA PHE A 70 4.78 -7.67 4.00
C PHE A 70 3.62 -6.88 3.41
N TYR A 71 3.57 -5.59 3.72
CA TYR A 71 2.64 -4.63 3.17
C TYR A 71 3.42 -3.43 2.64
N ALA A 72 2.95 -2.84 1.55
CA ALA A 72 3.42 -1.57 1.04
C ALA A 72 2.22 -0.73 0.62
N VAL A 73 2.29 0.58 0.84
CA VAL A 73 1.25 1.51 0.38
C VAL A 73 1.81 2.39 -0.73
N ASP A 74 1.18 2.33 -1.91
CA ASP A 74 1.30 3.37 -2.91
C ASP A 74 0.34 4.50 -2.46
N LEU A 75 0.90 5.65 -2.09
CA LEU A 75 0.14 6.82 -1.63
C LEU A 75 -0.68 7.41 -2.77
N ARG A 76 -1.68 8.25 -2.45
CA ARG A 76 -2.49 8.92 -3.49
C ARG A 76 -1.61 9.63 -4.50
N LYS A 77 -1.94 9.52 -5.79
CA LYS A 77 -1.21 10.15 -6.90
C LYS A 77 0.22 9.63 -7.13
N TYR A 78 0.53 8.42 -6.66
CA TYR A 78 1.76 7.68 -6.98
C TYR A 78 1.45 6.29 -7.54
N GLY A 79 2.33 5.76 -8.39
CA GLY A 79 2.28 4.35 -8.83
C GLY A 79 0.89 3.89 -9.27
N ARG A 80 0.37 2.82 -8.62
CA ARG A 80 -0.97 2.24 -8.87
C ARG A 80 -2.14 3.15 -8.44
N SER A 81 -1.81 4.24 -7.75
CA SER A 81 -2.72 5.21 -7.16
C SER A 81 -2.75 6.54 -7.90
N LEU A 82 -2.04 6.65 -9.02
CA LEU A 82 -2.10 7.79 -9.93
C LEU A 82 -3.16 7.58 -11.01
N MET A 83 -4.07 8.55 -11.13
CA MET A 83 -5.07 8.59 -12.18
C MET A 83 -4.76 9.66 -13.25
N PRO A 84 -5.22 9.49 -14.51
CA PRO A 84 -4.84 10.37 -15.62
C PRO A 84 -5.17 11.86 -15.45
N HIS A 85 -6.15 12.21 -14.61
CA HIS A 85 -6.62 13.59 -14.41
C HIS A 85 -5.92 14.32 -13.26
N GLN A 86 -5.05 13.63 -12.49
CA GLN A 86 -4.44 14.16 -11.28
C GLN A 86 -3.09 14.80 -11.56
N HIS A 87 -2.69 15.77 -10.73
CA HIS A 87 -1.32 16.25 -10.70
C HIS A 87 -0.45 15.23 -9.95
N PRO A 88 0.53 14.57 -10.61
CA PRO A 88 1.33 13.53 -9.95
C PRO A 88 1.99 14.06 -8.69
N ASN A 89 1.98 13.24 -7.63
CA ASN A 89 2.70 13.49 -6.38
C ASN A 89 2.20 14.71 -5.59
N PHE A 90 1.15 15.39 -6.06
CA PHE A 90 0.71 16.66 -5.48
C PHE A 90 -0.11 16.44 -4.21
N ILE A 91 0.31 17.08 -3.13
CA ILE A 91 -0.44 17.16 -1.88
C ILE A 91 -0.27 18.55 -1.25
N SER A 92 -1.35 19.07 -0.68
CA SER A 92 -1.37 20.39 -0.03
C SER A 92 -0.89 20.36 1.42
N ASP A 93 -1.15 19.27 2.15
CA ASP A 93 -0.70 19.06 3.53
C ASP A 93 -0.22 17.62 3.69
N ILE A 94 1.00 17.43 4.20
CA ILE A 94 1.56 16.09 4.44
C ILE A 94 0.72 15.24 5.40
N LYS A 95 -0.06 15.89 6.28
CA LYS A 95 -0.98 15.20 7.21
C LYS A 95 -2.10 14.48 6.49
N ASP A 96 -2.44 14.88 5.26
CA ASP A 96 -3.48 14.21 4.49
C ASP A 96 -3.11 12.75 4.20
N TYR A 97 -1.82 12.38 4.20
CA TYR A 97 -1.36 10.99 4.08
C TYR A 97 -1.71 10.12 5.31
N PHE A 98 -2.07 10.70 6.45
CA PHE A 98 -2.41 9.91 7.64
C PHE A 98 -3.65 9.05 7.41
N VAL A 99 -4.55 9.49 6.52
CA VAL A 99 -5.74 8.70 6.14
C VAL A 99 -5.33 7.38 5.50
N GLU A 100 -4.32 7.38 4.63
CA GLU A 100 -3.77 6.18 4.01
C GLU A 100 -3.12 5.25 5.04
N PHE A 101 -2.37 5.80 5.99
CA PHE A 101 -1.70 5.03 7.03
C PHE A 101 -2.69 4.39 7.99
N ASP A 102 -3.66 5.16 8.49
CA ASP A 102 -4.69 4.68 9.41
C ASP A 102 -5.48 3.54 8.75
N LYS A 103 -5.94 3.72 7.51
CA LYS A 103 -6.67 2.68 6.76
C LYS A 103 -5.81 1.46 6.49
N SER A 104 -4.53 1.65 6.15
CA SER A 104 -3.60 0.54 5.92
C SER A 104 -3.40 -0.27 7.21
N ILE A 105 -3.23 0.39 8.35
CA ILE A 105 -3.09 -0.25 9.67
C ILE A 105 -4.38 -0.97 10.07
N GLU A 106 -5.56 -0.38 9.83
CA GLU A 106 -6.85 -1.03 10.06
C GLU A 106 -6.98 -2.33 9.26
N ILE A 107 -6.62 -2.28 7.97
CA ILE A 107 -6.63 -3.47 7.10
C ILE A 107 -5.65 -4.53 7.61
N ILE A 108 -4.41 -4.13 7.93
CA ILE A 108 -3.37 -5.02 8.46
C ILE A 108 -3.86 -5.74 9.73
N LYS A 109 -4.45 -4.99 10.68
CA LYS A 109 -5.01 -5.53 11.92
C LYS A 109 -6.21 -6.45 11.67
N SER A 110 -7.10 -6.08 10.75
CA SER A 110 -8.25 -6.93 10.38
C SER A 110 -7.83 -8.28 9.79
N GLN A 111 -6.61 -8.38 9.28
CA GLN A 111 -5.99 -9.61 8.78
C GLN A 111 -5.24 -10.40 9.87
N ASN A 112 -5.49 -10.08 11.15
CA ASN A 112 -4.89 -10.70 12.35
C ASN A 112 -3.38 -10.47 12.49
N ASN A 113 -2.89 -9.30 12.06
CA ASN A 113 -1.52 -8.89 12.31
C ASN A 113 -1.39 -7.95 13.51
N SER A 114 -0.26 -8.03 14.22
CA SER A 114 0.26 -7.07 15.19
C SER A 114 1.17 -6.05 14.53
#